data_AF-A0A7S4V042-F1
#
_entry.id   AF-A0A7S4V042-F1
#
_cell.length_a   1.000
_cell.length_b   1.000
_cell.length_c   1.000
_cell.angle_alpha   90.00
_cell.angle_beta   90.00
_cell.angle_gamma   90.00
#
_symmetry.space_group_name_H-M   'P 1'
#
loop_
_entity.id
_entity.type
_entity.pdbx_description
1 polymer ?
#
loop_
_entity_poly.entity_id
_entity_poly.type
_entity_poly.pdbx_seq_one_letter_code
_entity_poly.pdbx_strand_id
1 'polypeptide(L)'
;ERIIMFGSVIHDNYVKQQQEQVGIPNGNDKTIGGTVHRSYNSIGAGITIAMVSVATGFACCENLIYIFFYNNHNLATEIAVLISRSLCPIHPLIAAIQSIEVCKRDLEQEKLKLGQIILPSIVIHGTFDFLIMVIAFISNLYNAGVDAAGAGENEQLHGLVAVIISFGFSIAIMVGSVYYYYVESKAQMLRLSVLDQRAVDAAGAGENEQLHGLVAVIISFGF
;
A
#
# COMPACT_ATOMS: atom_id res chain seq x y z
N GLU A 1 -1.26 23.09 11.14
CA GLU A 1 -0.51 22.05 11.90
C GLU A 1 -1.21 21.50 13.14
N ARG A 2 -1.83 22.31 14.02
CA ARG A 2 -2.54 21.78 15.22
C ARG A 2 -3.76 20.89 14.94
N ILE A 3 -4.39 21.00 13.77
CA ILE A 3 -5.58 20.19 13.40
C ILE A 3 -5.20 18.77 12.97
N ILE A 4 -4.02 18.57 12.36
CA ILE A 4 -3.57 17.25 11.91
C ILE A 4 -3.05 16.40 13.09
N MET A 5 -2.38 17.05 14.06
CA MET A 5 -1.93 16.36 15.28
C MET A 5 -3.08 15.90 16.19
N PHE A 6 -4.18 16.67 16.27
CA PHE A 6 -5.36 16.26 17.04
C PHE A 6 -6.08 15.06 16.42
N GLY A 7 -6.10 14.95 15.08
CA GLY A 7 -6.62 13.78 14.39
C GLY A 7 -5.83 12.51 14.71
N SER A 8 -4.50 12.58 14.70
CA SER A 8 -3.63 11.43 14.97
C SER A 8 -3.78 10.91 16.41
N VAL A 9 -3.85 11.79 17.41
CA VAL A 9 -3.96 11.39 18.82
C VAL A 9 -5.34 10.81 19.15
N ILE A 10 -6.41 11.37 18.56
CA ILE A 10 -7.76 10.81 18.74
C ILE A 10 -7.87 9.46 18.03
N HIS A 11 -7.28 9.32 16.84
CA HIS A 11 -7.27 8.07 16.10
C HIS A 11 -6.48 6.98 16.85
N ASP A 12 -5.30 7.30 17.41
CA ASP A 12 -4.49 6.33 18.16
C ASP A 12 -5.17 5.86 19.45
N ASN A 13 -5.86 6.76 20.17
CA ASN A 13 -6.61 6.39 21.37
C ASN A 13 -7.85 5.56 21.04
N TYR A 14 -8.52 5.86 19.92
CA TYR A 14 -9.66 5.07 19.43
C TYR A 14 -9.22 3.66 18.99
N VAL A 15 -8.12 3.56 18.24
CA VAL A 15 -7.50 2.29 17.82
C VAL A 15 -7.11 1.45 19.04
N LYS A 16 -6.49 2.04 20.06
CA LYS A 16 -6.12 1.33 21.29
C LYS A 16 -7.34 0.84 22.06
N GLN A 17 -8.38 1.66 22.21
CA GLN A 17 -9.61 1.24 22.88
C GLN A 17 -10.32 0.10 22.13
N GLN A 18 -10.31 0.11 20.79
CA GLN A 18 -10.84 -1.01 20.01
C GLN A 18 -9.97 -2.27 20.12
N GLN A 19 -8.65 -2.14 20.13
CA GLN A 19 -7.75 -3.29 20.29
C GLN A 19 -7.85 -3.94 21.69
N GLU A 20 -8.16 -3.16 22.72
CA GLU A 20 -8.32 -3.66 24.09
C GLU A 20 -9.69 -4.30 24.32
N GLN A 21 -10.74 -3.87 23.59
CA GLN A 21 -12.07 -4.48 23.64
C GLN A 21 -12.22 -5.69 22.72
N VAL A 22 -11.55 -5.68 21.57
CA VAL A 22 -11.53 -6.80 20.62
C VAL A 22 -10.29 -7.64 20.96
N GLY A 23 -10.38 -8.49 21.98
CA GLY A 23 -9.29 -9.40 22.33
C GLY A 23 -8.88 -10.22 21.11
N ILE A 24 -7.78 -9.81 20.44
CA ILE A 24 -7.37 -10.34 19.14
C ILE A 24 -7.09 -11.84 19.33
N PRO A 25 -7.95 -12.74 18.81
CA PRO A 25 -7.72 -14.16 18.98
C PRO A 25 -6.50 -14.55 18.16
N ASN A 26 -5.57 -15.25 18.83
CA ASN A 26 -4.32 -15.68 18.24
C ASN A 26 -4.58 -16.72 17.14
N GLY A 27 -4.53 -16.28 15.88
CA GLY A 27 -4.07 -16.99 14.68
C GLY A 27 -4.49 -18.43 14.35
N ASN A 28 -5.42 -19.07 15.06
CA ASN A 28 -5.82 -20.43 14.77
C ASN A 28 -7.18 -20.45 14.09
N ASP A 29 -7.21 -21.03 12.88
CA ASP A 29 -8.41 -21.35 12.11
C ASP A 29 -9.55 -21.78 13.04
N LYS A 30 -10.62 -20.98 13.08
CA LYS A 30 -11.85 -21.37 13.76
C LYS A 30 -12.63 -22.25 12.81
N THR A 31 -12.79 -23.52 13.18
CA THR A 31 -13.74 -24.41 12.52
C THR A 31 -15.15 -23.93 12.84
N ILE A 32 -15.84 -23.40 11.84
CA ILE A 32 -17.24 -22.99 11.93
C ILE A 32 -18.05 -24.06 11.19
N GLY A 33 -18.91 -24.79 11.90
CA GLY A 33 -19.77 -25.84 11.30
C GLY A 33 -19.00 -26.97 10.58
N GLY A 34 -17.77 -27.27 11.00
CA GLY A 34 -16.92 -28.29 10.36
C GLY A 34 -16.19 -27.85 9.09
N THR A 35 -16.35 -26.60 8.66
CA THR A 35 -15.59 -25.99 7.55
C THR A 35 -14.52 -25.03 8.08
N VAL A 36 -13.33 -25.08 7.47
CA VAL A 36 -12.22 -24.17 7.82
C VAL A 36 -12.49 -22.81 7.19
N HIS A 37 -12.86 -21.82 8.01
CA HIS A 37 -13.09 -20.46 7.55
C HIS A 37 -11.83 -19.61 7.76
N ARG A 38 -11.23 -19.11 6.68
CA ARG A 38 -10.09 -18.19 6.76
C ARG A 38 -10.56 -16.83 7.26
N SER A 39 -9.79 -16.20 8.13
CA SER A 39 -10.09 -14.84 8.57
C SER A 39 -9.97 -13.84 7.42
N TYR A 40 -10.80 -12.79 7.42
CA TYR A 40 -10.73 -11.66 6.51
C TYR A 40 -9.36 -10.99 6.57
N ASN A 41 -8.73 -10.92 7.75
CA ASN A 41 -7.36 -10.45 7.88
C ASN A 41 -6.35 -11.30 7.09
N SER A 42 -6.47 -12.62 7.15
CA SER A 42 -5.60 -13.55 6.40
C SER A 42 -5.82 -13.41 4.89
N ILE A 43 -7.08 -13.29 4.46
CA ILE A 43 -7.42 -13.07 3.05
C ILE A 43 -6.85 -11.73 2.56
N GLY A 44 -7.05 -10.64 3.31
CA GLY A 44 -6.54 -9.32 2.97
C GLY A 44 -5.01 -9.26 2.91
N ALA A 45 -4.32 -9.92 3.85
CA ALA A 45 -2.87 -10.07 3.80
C ALA A 45 -2.43 -10.83 2.54
N GLY A 46 -3.15 -11.90 2.17
CA GLY A 46 -2.89 -12.65 0.94
C GLY A 46 -3.03 -11.79 -0.32
N ILE A 47 -4.07 -10.95 -0.42
CA ILE A 47 -4.27 -10.00 -1.52
C ILE A 47 -3.09 -9.03 -1.62
N THR A 48 -2.70 -8.42 -0.50
CA THR A 48 -1.58 -7.47 -0.45
C THR A 48 -0.27 -8.12 -0.88
N ILE A 49 0.06 -9.29 -0.34
CA ILE A 49 1.29 -10.02 -0.69
C ILE A 49 1.32 -10.37 -2.18
N ALA A 50 0.20 -10.84 -2.74
CA ALA A 50 0.10 -11.16 -4.16
C ALA A 50 0.36 -9.91 -5.04
N MET A 51 -0.30 -8.79 -4.73
CA MET A 51 -0.14 -7.55 -5.48
C MET A 51 1.28 -6.98 -5.39
N VAL A 52 1.86 -6.95 -4.20
CA VAL A 52 3.24 -6.50 -3.96
C VAL A 52 4.25 -7.38 -4.70
N SER A 53 4.05 -8.69 -4.71
CA SER A 53 4.93 -9.63 -5.41
C SER A 53 4.92 -9.39 -6.93
N VAL A 54 3.73 -9.22 -7.52
CA VAL A 54 3.58 -8.89 -8.94
C VAL A 54 4.24 -7.56 -9.28
N ALA A 55 4.01 -6.53 -8.47
CA ALA A 55 4.62 -5.21 -8.67
C ALA A 55 6.14 -5.23 -8.53
N THR A 56 6.68 -6.05 -7.63
CA THR A 56 8.13 -6.26 -7.47
C THR A 56 8.72 -6.92 -8.72
N GLY A 57 8.05 -7.94 -9.26
CA GLY A 57 8.45 -8.58 -10.52
C GLY A 57 8.45 -7.60 -11.69
N PHE A 58 7.42 -6.75 -11.79
CA PHE A 58 7.32 -5.72 -12.82
C PHE A 58 8.46 -4.70 -12.71
N ALA A 59 8.72 -4.17 -11.51
CA ALA A 59 9.81 -3.22 -11.26
C ALA A 59 11.19 -3.82 -11.58
N CYS A 60 11.39 -5.11 -11.30
CA CYS A 60 12.61 -5.83 -11.67
C CYS A 60 12.78 -5.89 -13.19
N CYS A 61 11.73 -6.31 -13.92
CA CYS A 61 11.74 -6.35 -15.39
C CYS A 61 12.00 -4.96 -15.99
N GLU A 62 11.36 -3.92 -15.46
CA GLU A 62 11.54 -2.54 -15.89
C GLU A 62 13.00 -2.08 -15.70
N ASN A 63 13.60 -2.35 -14.53
CA ASN A 63 14.99 -2.01 -14.27
C ASN A 63 15.97 -2.76 -15.20
N LEU A 64 15.69 -4.02 -15.55
CA LEU A 64 16.49 -4.76 -16.54
C LEU A 64 16.39 -4.13 -17.93
N ILE A 65 15.20 -3.67 -18.34
CA ILE A 65 15.03 -2.96 -19.62
C ILE A 65 15.86 -1.68 -19.63
N TYR A 66 15.88 -0.92 -18.52
CA TYR A 66 16.73 0.27 -18.39
C TYR A 66 18.22 -0.04 -18.59
N ILE A 67 18.72 -1.11 -17.95
CA ILE A 67 20.13 -1.52 -18.08
C ILE A 67 20.45 -1.94 -19.53
N PHE A 68 19.63 -2.83 -20.10
CA PHE A 68 20.02 -3.51 -21.33
C PHE A 68 19.68 -2.75 -22.61
N PHE A 69 18.66 -1.89 -22.61
CA PHE A 69 18.16 -1.24 -23.83
C PHE A 69 18.48 0.25 -23.92
N TYR A 70 18.73 0.95 -22.80
CA TYR A 70 19.00 2.40 -22.80
C TYR A 70 20.48 2.76 -22.58
N ASN A 71 21.37 1.79 -22.84
CA ASN A 71 22.80 1.73 -22.48
C ASN A 71 23.73 2.63 -23.32
N ASN A 72 23.32 3.88 -23.58
CA ASN A 72 24.09 4.87 -24.36
C ASN A 72 24.70 5.98 -23.48
N HIS A 73 24.68 5.85 -22.15
CA HIS A 73 25.08 6.89 -21.21
C HIS A 73 26.32 6.52 -20.39
N ASN A 74 26.81 7.47 -19.58
CA ASN A 74 27.94 7.27 -18.68
C ASN A 74 27.58 6.24 -17.60
N LEU A 75 28.39 5.17 -17.46
CA LEU A 75 28.22 4.08 -16.49
C LEU A 75 27.92 4.58 -15.06
N ALA A 76 28.55 5.67 -14.63
CA ALA A 76 28.35 6.23 -13.30
C ALA A 76 26.91 6.76 -13.10
N THR A 77 26.35 7.42 -14.12
CA THR A 77 24.97 7.93 -14.10
C THR A 77 23.97 6.77 -14.14
N GLU A 78 24.25 5.73 -14.91
CA GLU A 78 23.39 4.54 -14.98
C GLU A 78 23.35 3.79 -13.64
N ILE A 79 24.50 3.55 -13.01
CA ILE A 79 24.57 2.95 -11.68
C ILE A 79 23.82 3.81 -10.66
N ALA A 80 23.97 5.14 -10.70
CA ALA A 80 23.26 6.05 -9.80
C ALA A 80 21.73 6.00 -10.01
N VAL A 81 21.27 5.98 -11.26
CA VAL A 81 19.85 5.81 -11.60
C VAL A 81 19.35 4.46 -11.10
N LEU A 82 20.10 3.37 -11.31
CA LEU A 82 19.73 2.04 -10.84
C LEU A 82 19.63 1.92 -9.33
N ILE A 83 20.59 2.50 -8.62
CA ILE A 83 20.55 2.57 -7.15
C ILE A 83 19.32 3.38 -6.72
N SER A 84 19.06 4.53 -7.34
CA SER A 84 17.90 5.37 -7.00
C SER A 84 16.57 4.64 -7.21
N ARG A 85 16.44 3.88 -8.31
CA ARG A 85 15.24 3.08 -8.63
C ARG A 85 15.10 1.83 -7.76
N SER A 86 16.21 1.26 -7.29
CA SER A 86 16.21 0.07 -6.42
C SER A 86 15.94 0.43 -4.96
N LEU A 87 16.43 1.57 -4.47
CA LEU A 87 16.20 2.06 -3.10
C LEU A 87 14.80 2.64 -2.90
N CYS A 88 14.13 3.02 -3.99
CA CYS A 88 12.77 3.54 -3.98
C CYS A 88 11.82 2.55 -4.67
N PRO A 89 11.39 1.46 -3.99
CA PRO A 89 10.46 0.48 -4.55
C PRO A 89 9.03 1.05 -4.58
N ILE A 90 8.83 2.12 -5.36
CA ILE A 90 7.57 2.83 -5.47
C ILE A 90 6.46 1.89 -5.97
N HIS A 91 6.81 0.97 -6.86
CA HIS A 91 5.91 -0.05 -7.42
C HIS A 91 5.31 -0.96 -6.33
N PRO A 92 6.12 -1.69 -5.52
CA PRO A 92 5.63 -2.42 -4.35
C PRO A 92 4.80 -1.58 -3.38
N LEU A 93 5.22 -0.36 -3.08
CA LEU A 93 4.51 0.50 -2.14
C LEU A 93 3.13 0.92 -2.65
N ILE A 94 3.07 1.33 -3.91
CA ILE A 94 1.80 1.70 -4.56
C ILE A 94 0.88 0.49 -4.66
N ALA A 95 1.41 -0.69 -4.99
CA ALA A 95 0.62 -1.93 -5.00
C ALA A 95 0.05 -2.27 -3.61
N ALA A 96 0.81 -2.02 -2.55
CA ALA A 96 0.34 -2.19 -1.17
C ALA A 96 -0.72 -1.15 -0.78
N ILE A 97 -0.61 0.10 -1.24
CA ILE A 97 -1.67 1.11 -1.05
C ILE A 97 -2.94 0.71 -1.82
N GLN A 98 -2.79 0.27 -3.07
CA GLN A 98 -3.90 -0.14 -3.91
C GLN A 98 -4.61 -1.38 -3.38
N SER A 99 -3.89 -2.30 -2.74
CA SER A 99 -4.48 -3.51 -2.15
C SER A 99 -5.45 -3.17 -1.01
N ILE A 100 -5.24 -2.07 -0.29
CA ILE A 100 -6.18 -1.60 0.74
C ILE A 100 -7.55 -1.30 0.12
N GLU A 101 -7.57 -0.59 -1.01
CA GLU A 101 -8.82 -0.25 -1.72
C GLU A 101 -9.47 -1.47 -2.38
N VAL A 102 -8.67 -2.45 -2.83
CA VAL A 102 -9.18 -3.75 -3.29
C VAL A 102 -9.86 -4.49 -2.15
N CYS A 103 -9.25 -4.55 -0.97
CA CYS A 103 -9.83 -5.17 0.22
C CYS A 103 -11.11 -4.44 0.68
N LYS A 104 -11.17 -3.10 0.63
CA LYS A 104 -12.41 -2.34 0.91
C LYS A 104 -13.54 -2.75 -0.03
N ARG A 105 -13.26 -2.88 -1.32
CA ARG A 105 -14.26 -3.32 -2.32
C ARG A 105 -14.68 -4.78 -2.10
N ASP A 106 -13.71 -5.69 -2.02
CA ASP A 106 -13.95 -7.14 -2.13
C ASP A 106 -14.31 -7.79 -0.79
N LEU A 107 -13.74 -7.31 0.32
CA LEU A 107 -13.97 -7.86 1.66
C LEU A 107 -14.95 -7.02 2.46
N GLU A 108 -14.80 -5.70 2.44
CA GLU A 108 -15.66 -4.78 3.20
C GLU A 108 -16.98 -4.44 2.47
N GLN A 109 -17.14 -4.90 1.22
CA GLN A 109 -18.32 -4.71 0.37
C GLN A 109 -18.64 -3.22 0.11
N GLU A 110 -17.62 -2.36 0.13
CA GLU A 110 -17.77 -0.96 -0.24
C GLU A 110 -17.97 -0.81 -1.75
N LYS A 111 -18.86 0.11 -2.16
CA LYS A 111 -19.18 0.37 -3.58
C LYS A 111 -18.14 1.27 -4.24
N LEU A 112 -16.89 0.82 -4.27
CA LEU A 112 -15.78 1.53 -4.92
C LEU A 112 -15.78 1.25 -6.43
N LYS A 113 -15.69 2.30 -7.23
CA LYS A 113 -15.49 2.19 -8.68
C LYS A 113 -14.02 1.89 -8.96
N LEU A 114 -13.73 1.18 -10.07
CA LEU A 114 -12.35 0.87 -10.48
C LEU A 114 -11.45 2.11 -10.53
N GLY A 115 -11.99 3.24 -11.03
CA GLY A 115 -11.29 4.52 -11.07
C GLY A 115 -10.78 4.98 -9.69
N GLN A 116 -11.55 4.77 -8.62
CA GLN A 116 -11.17 5.19 -7.26
C GLN A 116 -10.04 4.33 -6.70
N ILE A 117 -9.98 3.06 -7.10
CA ILE A 117 -8.93 2.12 -6.69
C ILE A 117 -7.60 2.46 -7.37
N ILE A 118 -7.63 2.78 -8.68
CA ILE A 118 -6.41 3.02 -9.46
C ILE A 118 -5.90 4.47 -9.40
N LEU A 119 -6.78 5.45 -9.14
CA LEU A 119 -6.43 6.86 -9.16
C LEU A 119 -5.28 7.24 -8.20
N PRO A 120 -5.26 6.85 -6.91
CA PRO A 120 -4.16 7.20 -6.02
C PRO A 120 -2.83 6.63 -6.52
N SER A 121 -2.84 5.40 -7.05
CA SER A 121 -1.68 4.77 -7.66
C SER A 121 -1.15 5.58 -8.84
N ILE A 122 -2.03 6.01 -9.76
CA ILE A 122 -1.64 6.81 -10.93
C ILE A 122 -1.05 8.15 -10.52
N VAL A 123 -1.66 8.83 -9.54
CA VAL A 123 -1.20 10.15 -9.08
C VAL A 123 0.17 10.04 -8.41
N ILE A 124 0.35 9.10 -7.48
CA ILE A 124 1.63 8.94 -6.75
C ILE A 124 2.72 8.48 -7.72
N HIS A 125 2.45 7.46 -8.54
CA HIS A 125 3.40 6.95 -9.52
C HIS A 125 3.79 8.01 -10.55
N GLY A 126 2.78 8.62 -11.19
CA GLY A 126 3.00 9.62 -12.23
C GLY A 126 3.73 10.86 -11.74
N THR A 127 3.45 11.29 -10.50
CA THR A 127 4.19 12.41 -9.89
C THR A 127 5.65 12.04 -9.64
N PHE A 128 5.92 10.84 -9.15
CA PHE A 128 7.28 10.35 -8.93
C PHE A 128 8.08 10.28 -10.24
N ASP A 129 7.52 9.67 -11.29
CA ASP A 129 8.18 9.57 -12.59
C ASP A 129 8.37 10.94 -13.25
N PHE A 130 7.37 11.81 -13.16
CA PHE A 130 7.47 13.18 -13.65
C PHE A 130 8.65 13.92 -13.01
N LEU A 131 8.84 13.79 -11.70
CA LEU A 131 9.97 14.42 -11.00
C LEU A 131 11.31 13.86 -11.49
N ILE A 132 11.43 12.55 -11.69
CA ILE A 132 12.66 11.95 -12.23
C ILE A 132 12.94 12.45 -13.65
N MET A 133 11.91 12.56 -14.50
CA MET A 133 12.06 13.11 -15.85
C MET A 133 12.49 14.58 -15.83
N VAL A 134 11.95 15.39 -14.91
CA VAL A 134 12.37 16.79 -14.73
C VAL A 134 13.85 16.87 -14.34
N ILE A 135 14.34 15.98 -13.46
CA ILE A 135 15.78 15.91 -13.12
C ILE A 135 16.62 15.64 -14.36
N ALA A 136 16.27 14.61 -15.13
CA ALA A 136 17.00 14.22 -16.32
C ALA A 136 17.00 15.36 -17.35
N PHE A 137 15.86 16.04 -17.52
CA PHE A 137 15.72 17.19 -18.42
C PHE A 137 16.61 18.37 -17.99
N ILE A 138 16.58 18.78 -16.72
CA ILE A 138 17.41 19.88 -16.20
C ILE A 138 18.90 19.52 -16.33
N SER A 139 19.28 18.29 -16.02
CA SER A 139 20.66 17.79 -16.18
C SER A 139 21.13 17.87 -17.63
N ASN A 140 20.28 17.51 -18.60
CA ASN A 140 20.60 17.59 -20.02
C ASN A 140 20.74 19.05 -20.51
N LEU A 141 19.84 19.95 -20.08
CA LEU A 141 19.96 21.38 -20.39
C LEU A 141 21.27 21.95 -19.84
N TYR A 142 21.62 21.56 -18.61
CA TYR A 142 22.84 21.98 -17.95
C TYR A 142 24.10 21.54 -18.73
N ASN A 143 24.19 20.25 -19.07
CA ASN A 143 25.34 19.72 -19.82
C ASN A 143 25.48 20.39 -21.20
N ALA A 144 24.37 20.63 -21.90
CA ALA A 144 24.38 21.30 -23.20
C ALA A 144 24.87 22.76 -23.13
N GLY A 145 24.57 23.47 -22.03
CA GLY A 145 25.05 24.84 -21.79
C GLY A 145 26.55 24.90 -21.45
N VAL A 146 27.01 23.97 -20.61
CA VAL A 146 28.41 23.84 -20.19
C VAL A 146 29.34 23.62 -21.38
N ASP A 147 28.96 22.72 -22.29
CA ASP A 147 29.73 22.40 -23.50
C ASP A 147 29.82 23.59 -24.47
N ALA A 148 28.82 24.48 -24.45
CA ALA A 148 28.76 25.65 -25.32
C ALA A 148 29.49 26.88 -24.75
N ALA A 149 29.58 27.03 -23.42
CA ALA A 149 30.03 28.26 -22.77
C ALA A 149 31.43 28.18 -22.12
N GLY A 150 32.01 26.98 -21.94
CA GLY A 150 33.23 26.82 -21.15
C GLY A 150 32.96 27.13 -19.68
N ALA A 151 32.22 26.25 -19.02
CA ALA A 151 31.59 26.53 -17.73
C ALA A 151 32.53 27.00 -16.61
N GLY A 152 32.12 28.07 -15.93
CA GLY A 152 32.69 28.50 -14.65
C GLY A 152 32.07 27.77 -13.46
N GLU A 153 32.75 27.80 -12.31
CA GLU A 153 32.39 27.07 -11.07
C GLU A 153 30.93 27.27 -10.59
N ASN A 154 30.32 28.43 -10.88
CA ASN A 154 28.95 28.74 -10.46
C ASN A 154 27.89 27.87 -11.14
N GLU A 155 28.14 27.38 -12.36
CA GLU A 155 27.17 26.56 -13.08
C GLU A 155 27.02 25.17 -12.43
N GLN A 156 28.13 24.54 -11.99
CA GLN A 156 28.10 23.21 -11.37
C GLN A 156 27.27 23.17 -10.09
N LEU A 157 27.27 24.27 -9.34
CA LEU A 157 26.48 24.41 -8.12
C LEU A 157 24.97 24.36 -8.41
N HIS A 158 24.50 24.97 -9.51
CA HIS A 158 23.07 24.98 -9.86
C HIS A 158 22.57 23.59 -10.27
N GLY A 159 23.35 22.84 -11.05
CA GLY A 159 23.03 21.46 -11.42
C GLY A 159 22.96 20.55 -10.19
N LEU A 160 23.94 20.65 -9.29
CA LEU A 160 23.96 19.88 -8.04
C LEU A 160 22.76 20.21 -7.14
N VAL A 161 22.42 21.49 -6.99
CA VAL A 161 21.26 21.93 -6.19
C VAL A 161 19.95 21.37 -6.75
N ALA A 162 19.76 21.36 -8.08
CA ALA A 162 18.56 20.79 -8.70
C ALA A 162 18.43 19.28 -8.43
N VAL A 163 19.54 18.53 -8.49
CA VAL A 163 19.58 17.10 -8.17
C VAL A 163 19.22 16.88 -6.69
N ILE A 164 19.83 17.63 -5.77
CA ILE A 164 19.57 17.51 -4.33
C ILE A 164 18.11 17.80 -4.00
N ILE A 165 17.54 18.89 -4.54
CA ILE A 165 16.14 19.28 -4.30
C ILE A 165 15.21 18.17 -4.77
N SER A 166 15.41 17.68 -5.99
CA SER A 166 14.51 16.69 -6.58
C SER A 166 14.62 15.33 -5.89
N PHE A 167 15.82 14.91 -5.51
CA PHE A 167 16.02 13.72 -4.67
C PHE A 167 15.34 13.87 -3.30
N GLY A 168 15.44 15.06 -2.70
CA GLY A 168 14.72 15.40 -1.47
C GLY A 168 13.20 15.27 -1.61
N PHE A 169 12.62 15.74 -2.72
CA PHE A 169 11.20 15.54 -3.03
C PHE A 169 10.83 14.06 -3.19
N SER A 170 11.63 13.28 -3.92
CA SER A 170 11.40 11.83 -4.09
C SER A 170 11.40 11.09 -2.74
N ILE A 171 12.35 11.41 -1.85
CA ILE A 171 12.38 10.86 -0.49
C ILE A 171 11.14 11.29 0.29
N ALA A 172 10.75 12.57 0.23
CA ALA A 172 9.58 13.07 0.94
C ALA A 172 8.29 12.34 0.49
N ILE A 173 8.11 12.12 -0.82
CA ILE A 173 6.98 11.37 -1.37
C ILE A 173 7.02 9.92 -0.89
N MET A 174 8.20 9.28 -0.90
CA MET A 174 8.36 7.90 -0.44
C MET A 174 8.00 7.76 1.05
N VAL A 175 8.58 8.58 1.91
CA VAL A 175 8.32 8.57 3.36
C VAL A 175 6.84 8.88 3.64
N GLY A 176 6.27 9.87 2.96
CA GLY A 176 4.85 10.21 3.07
C GLY A 176 3.94 9.05 2.66
N SER A 177 4.27 8.35 1.58
CA SER A 177 3.51 7.20 1.07
C SER A 177 3.61 5.99 2.00
N VAL A 178 4.79 5.71 2.56
CA VAL A 178 4.98 4.67 3.58
C VAL A 178 4.19 4.98 4.85
N TYR A 179 4.25 6.24 5.31
CA TYR A 179 3.47 6.68 6.47
C TYR A 179 1.96 6.54 6.23
N TYR A 180 1.48 6.98 5.07
CA TYR A 180 0.08 6.83 4.66
C TYR A 180 -0.34 5.36 4.64
N TYR A 181 0.44 4.48 4.00
CA TYR A 181 0.19 3.04 3.99
C TYR A 181 0.13 2.45 5.40
N TYR A 182 1.05 2.84 6.28
CA TYR A 182 1.08 2.34 7.66
C TYR A 182 -0.20 2.69 8.44
N VAL A 183 -0.67 3.93 8.31
CA VAL A 183 -1.90 4.39 8.98
C VAL A 183 -3.13 3.66 8.41
N GLU A 184 -3.28 3.61 7.08
CA GLU A 184 -4.43 2.97 6.44
C GLU A 184 -4.46 1.45 6.64
N SER A 185 -3.30 0.77 6.61
CA SER A 185 -3.23 -0.68 6.82
C SER A 185 -3.65 -1.07 8.24
N LYS A 186 -3.27 -0.29 9.26
CA LYS A 186 -3.77 -0.48 10.63
C LYS A 186 -5.28 -0.29 10.73
N ALA A 187 -5.80 0.78 10.13
CA ALA A 187 -7.23 1.03 10.12
C ALA A 187 -8.00 -0.11 9.43
N GLN A 188 -7.44 -0.65 8.33
CA GLN A 188 -8.00 -1.80 7.65
C GLN A 188 -8.00 -3.07 8.50
N MET A 189 -6.89 -3.41 9.16
CA MET A 189 -6.82 -4.60 10.02
C MET A 189 -7.93 -4.62 11.09
N LEU A 190 -8.25 -3.46 11.66
CA LEU A 190 -9.36 -3.31 12.61
C LEU A 190 -10.72 -3.53 11.96
N ARG A 191 -10.96 -2.98 10.77
CA ARG A 191 -12.25 -3.20 10.07
C ARG A 191 -12.43 -4.67 9.72
N LEU A 192 -11.36 -5.34 9.27
CA LEU A 192 -11.40 -6.77 8.96
C LEU A 192 -11.60 -7.63 10.20
N SER A 193 -11.03 -7.27 11.36
CA SER A 193 -11.26 -8.03 12.60
C SER A 193 -12.70 -7.92 13.10
N VAL A 194 -13.36 -6.78 12.88
CA VAL A 194 -14.80 -6.63 13.16
C VAL A 194 -15.63 -7.53 12.24
N LEU A 195 -15.27 -7.66 10.96
CA LEU A 195 -15.95 -8.59 10.04
C LEU A 195 -15.73 -10.05 10.44
N ASP A 196 -14.53 -10.41 10.88
CA ASP A 196 -14.22 -11.73 11.43
C ASP A 196 -15.13 -12.06 12.62
N GLN A 197 -15.27 -11.13 13.56
CA GLN A 197 -16.13 -11.33 14.73
C GLN A 197 -17.61 -11.51 14.33
N ARG A 198 -18.11 -10.67 13.43
CA ARG A 198 -19.50 -10.77 12.93
C ARG A 198 -19.77 -12.10 12.24
N ALA A 199 -18.81 -12.63 11.48
CA ALA A 199 -18.96 -13.93 10.83
C ALA A 199 -19.06 -15.07 11.85
N VAL A 200 -18.28 -15.01 12.94
CA VAL A 200 -18.37 -15.95 14.06
C VAL A 200 -19.71 -15.86 14.77
N ASP A 201 -20.16 -14.65 15.11
CA ASP A 201 -21.42 -14.43 15.82
C ASP A 201 -22.62 -14.92 15.00
N ALA A 202 -22.63 -14.64 13.69
CA ALA A 202 -23.68 -15.09 12.78
C ALA A 202 -23.76 -16.61 12.67
N ALA A 203 -22.61 -17.30 12.66
CA ALA A 203 -22.59 -18.75 12.61
C ALA A 203 -23.07 -19.38 13.92
N GLY A 204 -22.68 -18.83 15.07
CA GLY A 204 -23.18 -19.28 16.37
C GLY A 204 -24.68 -19.05 16.55
N ALA A 205 -25.22 -17.95 16.00
CA ALA A 205 -26.67 -17.70 16.01
C ALA A 205 -27.44 -18.76 15.19
N GLY A 206 -26.92 -19.15 14.02
CA GLY A 206 -27.52 -20.17 13.17
C GLY A 206 -27.58 -21.56 13.81
N GLU A 207 -26.54 -21.96 14.55
CA GLU A 207 -26.54 -23.23 15.30
C GLU A 207 -27.62 -23.25 16.39
N ASN A 208 -27.80 -22.14 17.11
CA ASN A 208 -28.83 -22.03 18.12
C ASN A 208 -30.25 -22.08 17.53
N GLU A 209 -30.47 -21.43 16.38
CA GLU A 209 -31.77 -21.47 15.69
C GLU A 209 -32.10 -22.88 15.16
N GLN A 210 -31.11 -23.60 14.63
CA GLN A 210 -31.29 -25.01 14.24
C GLN A 210 -31.59 -25.90 15.44
N LEU A 211 -30.90 -25.72 16.55
CA LEU A 211 -31.14 -26.48 17.78
C LEU A 211 -32.56 -26.22 18.30
N HIS A 212 -33.00 -24.96 18.32
CA HIS A 212 -34.35 -24.60 18.74
C HIS A 212 -35.42 -25.16 17.79
N GLY A 213 -35.20 -25.11 16.48
CA GLY A 213 -36.08 -25.74 15.49
C GLY A 213 -36.19 -27.25 15.69
N LEU A 214 -35.08 -27.92 15.95
CA LEU A 214 -35.05 -29.37 16.19
C LEU A 214 -35.75 -29.75 17.50
N VAL A 215 -35.55 -28.99 18.58
CA VAL A 215 -36.28 -29.17 19.84
C VAL A 215 -37.78 -28.95 19.65
N ALA A 216 -38.19 -27.91 18.91
CA ALA A 216 -39.60 -27.65 18.61
C ALA A 216 -40.24 -28.80 17.80
N VAL A 217 -39.51 -29.38 16.84
CA VAL A 217 -39.95 -30.56 16.09
C VAL A 217 -40.11 -31.76 17.02
N ILE A 218 -39.14 -32.07 17.88
CA ILE A 218 -39.21 -33.19 18.82
C ILE A 218 -40.42 -33.06 19.76
N ILE A 219 -40.65 -31.87 20.32
CA ILE A 219 -41.81 -31.60 21.19
C ILE A 219 -43.13 -31.79 20.42
N SER A 220 -43.18 -31.39 19.15
CA SER A 220 -44.39 -31.51 18.32
C SER A 220 -44.74 -32.96 17.96
N PHE A 221 -43.78 -33.88 18.00
CA PHE A 221 -44.00 -35.30 17.74
C PHE A 221 -44.40 -36.13 18.98
N GLY A 222 -44.58 -35.50 20.15
CA GLY A 222 -45.26 -36.10 21.29
C GLY A 222 -44.58 -37.35 21.86
N PHE A 223 -43.32 -37.21 22.28
CA PHE A 223 -42.72 -38.08 23.28
C PHE A 223 -43.00 -37.56 24.69
#